data_AF-A0A559A0G5-F1
#
_entry.id   AF-A0A559A0G5-F1
#
_cell.length_a   1.000
_cell.length_b   1.000
_cell.length_c   1.000
_cell.angle_alpha   90.00
_cell.angle_beta   90.00
_cell.angle_gamma   90.00
#
_symmetry.space_group_name_H-M   'P 1'
#
loop_
_entity.id
_entity.type
_entity.pdbx_description
1 polymer ?
#
loop_
_entity_poly.entity_id
_entity_poly.type
_entity_poly.pdbx_seq_one_letter_code
_entity_poly.pdbx_strand_id
1 'polypeptide(L)' 'VGKKTVERLHQMGVFTGADLLEVPEVTLIDRFGRLGYDLYRKARGIHNSPVKSHRIRKSIGKGKTYGK' A
#
# COMPACT_ATOMS: atom_id res chain seq x y z
N VAL A 1 1.83 2.36 -2.54
CA VAL A 1 1.54 2.92 -1.20
C VAL A 1 0.91 4.29 -1.41
N GLY A 2 -0.21 4.62 -0.75
CA GLY A 2 -0.92 5.90 -0.96
C GLY A 2 -0.43 7.02 -0.03
N LYS A 3 -0.76 8.29 -0.33
CA LYS A 3 -0.30 9.47 0.44
C LYS A 3 -0.53 9.34 1.96
N LYS A 4 -1.74 8.94 2.37
CA LYS A 4 -2.08 8.73 3.79
C LYS A 4 -1.27 7.61 4.46
N THR A 5 -0.87 6.59 3.71
CA THR A 5 -0.06 5.49 4.23
C THR A 5 1.39 5.93 4.41
N VAL A 6 1.92 6.73 3.48
CA VAL A 6 3.28 7.30 3.57
C VAL A 6 3.41 8.19 4.79
N GLU A 7 2.44 9.09 5.03
CA GLU A 7 2.44 9.95 6.22
C GLU A 7 2.50 9.15 7.53
N ARG A 8 1.72 8.06 7.63
CA ARG A 8 1.72 7.17 8.80
C ARG A 8 3.04 6.41 8.97
N LEU A 9 3.70 6.02 7.88
CA LEU A 9 5.02 5.37 7.94
C LEU A 9 6.09 6.36 8.40
N HIS A 10 6.07 7.58 7.87
CA HIS A 10 6.98 8.65 8.29
C HIS A 10 6.80 8.99 9.78
N GLN A 11 5.55 8.99 10.29
CA GLN A 11 5.29 9.16 11.73
C GLN A 11 5.86 8.03 12.60
N MET A 12 6.07 6.83 12.03
CA MET A 12 6.73 5.71 12.70
C MET A 12 8.25 5.73 12.55
N GLY A 13 8.82 6.72 11.85
CA GLY A 13 10.26 6.78 11.55
C GLY A 13 10.68 5.91 10.35
N VAL A 14 9.74 5.39 9.57
CA VAL A 14 10.01 4.55 8.40
C VAL A 14 9.95 5.42 7.15
N PHE A 15 11.10 5.70 6.53
CA PHE A 15 11.20 6.54 5.33
C PHE A 15 11.62 5.75 4.09
N THR A 16 12.39 4.68 4.29
CA THR A 16 12.93 3.86 3.21
C THR A 16 12.38 2.42 3.26
N GLY A 17 12.60 1.69 2.17
CA GLY A 17 12.31 0.26 2.13
C GLY A 17 13.20 -0.56 3.08
N ALA A 18 14.40 -0.08 3.39
CA ALA A 18 15.31 -0.72 4.33
C ALA A 18 14.76 -0.61 5.77
N ASP A 19 14.30 0.57 6.17
CA ASP A 19 13.66 0.77 7.48
C ASP A 19 12.44 -0.14 7.63
N LEU A 20 11.66 -0.29 6.55
CA LEU A 20 10.48 -1.14 6.52
C LEU A 20 10.81 -2.64 6.67
N LEU A 21 12.03 -3.07 6.30
CA LEU A 21 12.48 -4.46 6.49
C LEU A 21 12.78 -4.76 7.95
N GLU A 22 13.26 -3.77 8.70
CA GLU A 22 13.57 -3.89 10.14
C GLU A 22 12.30 -3.92 11.01
N VAL A 23 11.19 -3.37 10.51
CA VAL A 23 9.91 -3.40 11.26
C VAL A 23 9.33 -4.82 11.28
N PRO A 24 8.98 -5.35 12.47
CA PRO A 24 8.35 -6.65 12.57
C PRO A 24 6.94 -6.67 11.99
N GLU A 25 6.55 -7.82 11.44
CA GLU A 25 5.26 -8.03 10.78
C GLU A 25 4.07 -7.69 11.70
N VAL A 26 4.15 -8.09 12.97
CA VAL A 26 3.10 -7.84 13.97
C VAL A 26 2.83 -6.35 14.14
N THR A 27 3.87 -5.51 14.19
CA THR A 27 3.71 -4.05 14.31
C THR A 27 3.09 -3.44 13.07
N LEU A 28 3.44 -3.93 11.88
CA LEU A 28 2.81 -3.48 10.64
C LEU A 28 1.34 -3.90 10.56
N ILE A 29 1.01 -5.12 10.97
CA ILE A 29 -0.38 -5.61 11.01
C ILE A 29 -1.20 -4.85 12.05
N ASP A 30 -0.66 -4.56 13.23
CA ASP A 30 -1.37 -3.81 14.26
C ASP A 30 -1.71 -2.38 13.80
N ARG A 31 -0.78 -1.71 13.12
CA ARG A 31 -0.95 -0.32 12.64
C ARG A 31 -1.78 -0.20 11.36
N PHE A 32 -1.63 -1.15 10.43
CA PHE A 32 -2.17 -1.05 9.06
C PHE A 32 -3.13 -2.20 8.69
N GLY A 33 -3.35 -3.16 9.58
CA GLY A 33 -4.18 -4.34 9.36
C GLY A 33 -3.68 -5.17 8.18
N ARG A 34 -4.62 -5.56 7.30
CA ARG A 34 -4.33 -6.30 6.05
C ARG A 34 -3.28 -5.60 5.18
N LEU A 35 -3.23 -4.27 5.20
CA LEU A 35 -2.29 -3.50 4.42
C LEU A 35 -0.86 -3.60 4.99
N GLY A 36 -0.71 -3.82 6.30
CA GLY A 36 0.57 -4.05 6.96
C GLY A 36 1.20 -5.38 6.55
N TYR A 37 0.39 -6.43 6.50
CA TYR A 37 0.79 -7.73 5.96
C TYR A 37 1.29 -7.61 4.50
N ASP A 38 0.53 -6.91 3.66
CA ASP A 38 0.93 -6.65 2.27
C ASP A 38 2.21 -5.81 2.18
N LEU A 39 2.40 -4.82 3.07
CA LEU A 39 3.61 -3.99 3.10
C LEU A 39 4.84 -4.82 3.46
N TYR A 40 4.74 -5.65 4.49
CA TYR A 40 5.82 -6.52 4.95
C TYR A 40 6.31 -7.46 3.85
N ARG A 41 5.38 -8.05 3.09
CA ARG A 41 5.67 -8.93 1.95
C ARG A 41 6.24 -8.18 0.77
N LYS A 42 5.67 -7.02 0.43
CA LYS A 42 6.17 -6.16 -0.67
C LYS A 42 7.57 -5.62 -0.39
N ALA A 43 7.89 -5.26 0.85
CA ALA A 43 9.23 -4.83 1.27
C ALA A 43 10.28 -5.91 0.99
N ARG A 44 9.90 -7.19 1.11
CA ARG A 44 10.74 -8.38 0.85
C ARG A 44 10.65 -8.88 -0.60
N GLY A 45 10.01 -8.14 -1.49
CA GLY A 45 9.82 -8.54 -2.90
C GLY A 45 8.82 -9.68 -3.11
N ILE A 46 8.09 -10.11 -2.07
CA ILE A 46 7.11 -11.19 -2.16
C ILE A 46 5.80 -10.60 -2.68
N HIS A 47 5.52 -10.80 -3.97
CA HIS A 47 4.27 -10.36 -4.59
C HIS A 47 3.67 -11.47 -5.47
N ASN A 48 2.81 -12.29 -4.87
CA ASN A 48 2.18 -13.44 -5.54
C ASN A 48 0.86 -13.09 -6.23
N SER A 49 0.65 -11.83 -6.62
CA SER A 49 -0.61 -11.47 -7.28
C SER A 49 -0.65 -12.07 -8.68
N PRO A 50 -1.69 -12.84 -9.04
CA PRO A 50 -1.79 -13.45 -10.35
C PRO A 50 -1.96 -12.37 -11.43
N VAL A 51 -1.29 -12.56 -12.56
CA VAL A 51 -1.47 -11.72 -13.74
C VAL A 51 -2.91 -11.88 -14.23
N LYS A 52 -3.61 -10.75 -14.39
CA LYS A 52 -4.99 -10.74 -14.91
C LYS A 52 -4.95 -10.33 -16.38
N SER A 53 -4.95 -11.32 -17.27
CA SER A 53 -4.94 -11.13 -18.74
C SER A 53 -6.24 -10.50 -19.25
N HIS A 54 -7.39 -10.85 -18.66
CA HIS A 54 -8.69 -10.30 -19.02
C HIS A 54 -9.27 -9.49 -17.86
N ARG A 55 -9.52 -8.20 -18.08
CA ARG A 55 -10.10 -7.28 -17.09
C ARG A 55 -11.45 -6.76 -17.59
N ILE A 56 -12.54 -7.33 -17.07
CA ILE A 56 -13.90 -6.82 -17.32
C ILE A 56 -14.07 -5.49 -16.57
N ARG A 57 -14.54 -4.47 -17.28
CA ARG A 57 -14.81 -3.14 -16.72
C ARG A 57 -15.96 -3.23 -15.70
N LYS A 58 -15.72 -2.75 -14.48
CA LYS A 58 -16.72 -2.80 -13.38
C LYS A 58 -17.54 -1.51 -13.20
N SER A 59 -17.05 -0.37 -13.66
CA SER A 59 -17.74 0.91 -13.51
C SER A 59 -17.45 1.91 -14.63
N ILE A 60 -18.39 2.84 -14.85
CA ILE A 60 -18.27 3.99 -15.75
C ILE A 60 -18.38 5.25 -14.89
N GLY A 61 -17.29 6.02 -14.79
CA GLY A 61 -17.27 7.30 -14.08
C GLY A 61 -17.20 8.47 -15.06
N LYS A 62 -18.06 9.49 -14.87
CA LYS A 62 -18.01 10.77 -15.59
C LYS A 62 -17.78 11.88 -14.57
N GLY A 63 -16.55 12.38 -14.46
CA GLY A 63 -16.22 13.53 -13.64
C GLY A 63 -16.16 14.81 -14.48
N LYS A 64 -16.85 15.88 -14.06
CA LYS A 64 -16.60 17.24 -14.55
C LYS A 64 -16.06 18.06 -13.39
N THR A 65 -14.81 18.48 -13.50
CA THR A 65 -14.19 19.39 -12.54
C THR A 65 -14.30 20.79 -13.13
N TYR A 66 -15.12 21.65 -12.53
CA TYR A 66 -15.15 23.06 -12.88
C TYR A 66 -14.12 23.77 -12.01
N GLY A 67 -13.09 24.32 -12.65
CA GLY A 67 -12.10 25.17 -11.97
C GLY A 67 -12.76 26.45 -11.50
N LYS A 68 -12.30 26.96 -10.35
CA LYS A 68 -12.64 28.29 -9.86
C LYS A 68 -11.67 29.31 -10.44
#